data_AF-A0A2V8PYV5-F1
#
_entry.id   AF-A0A2V8PYV5-F1
#
_cell.length_a   1.000
_cell.length_b   1.000
_cell.length_c   1.000
_cell.angle_alpha   90.00
_cell.angle_beta   90.00
_cell.angle_gamma   90.00
#
_symmetry.space_group_name_H-M   'P 1'
#
loop_
_entity.id
_entity.type
_entity.pdbx_description
1 polymer ?
#
loop_
_entity_poly.entity_id
_entity_poly.type
_entity_poly.pdbx_seq_one_letter_code
_entity_poly.pdbx_strand_id
1 'polypeptide(L)'
;MEHIRERSNIRSGLSQELSKRRQLTLSQEERSTILKGRYESLQIENDFKPGDLVRWKSGLKNRKLPEENEAAIVIEVLAQPILDIEKDPGSTYYREPLSIVLGVLDPDGDFLTFHFDKRRFEHLPQ
;
A
#
# COMPACT_ATOMS: atom_id res chain seq x y z
N MET A 1 40.41 -8.91 24.38
CA MET A 1 39.56 -8.55 23.22
C MET A 1 38.18 -9.19 23.38
N GLU A 2 37.43 -8.86 24.44
CA GLU A 2 36.20 -9.60 24.78
C GLU A 2 35.05 -8.70 25.25
N HIS A 3 35.12 -7.38 24.99
CA HIS A 3 34.09 -6.43 25.43
C HIS A 3 33.33 -5.72 24.29
N ILE A 4 33.54 -6.10 23.03
CA ILE A 4 32.87 -5.45 21.87
C ILE A 4 31.70 -6.29 21.31
N ARG A 5 31.68 -7.61 21.53
CA ARG A 5 30.65 -8.49 20.94
C ARG A 5 29.30 -8.46 21.66
N GLU A 6 29.26 -8.00 22.91
CA GLU A 6 28.04 -8.09 23.72
C GLU A 6 27.07 -6.92 23.49
N ARG A 7 27.58 -5.73 23.12
CA ARG A 7 26.75 -4.56 22.77
C ARG A 7 26.05 -4.68 21.41
N SER A 8 26.58 -5.51 20.51
CA SER A 8 26.00 -5.73 19.18
C SER A 8 24.73 -6.58 19.22
N ASN A 9 24.66 -7.55 20.14
CA ASN A 9 23.49 -8.43 20.27
C ASN A 9 22.29 -7.74 20.95
N ILE A 10 22.53 -6.73 21.79
CA ILE A 10 21.46 -6.00 22.48
C ILE A 10 20.73 -5.04 21.50
N ARG A 11 21.44 -4.43 20.53
CA ARG A 11 20.83 -3.55 19.52
C ARG A 11 20.01 -4.32 18.47
N SER A 12 20.45 -5.53 18.08
CA SER A 12 19.69 -6.36 17.15
C SER A 12 18.43 -6.94 17.80
N GLY A 13 18.52 -7.33 19.07
CA GLY A 13 17.38 -7.78 19.88
C GLY A 13 16.33 -6.67 20.05
N LEU A 14 16.73 -5.44 20.39
CA LEU A 14 15.81 -4.32 20.57
C LEU A 14 15.09 -3.94 19.27
N SER A 15 15.74 -4.03 18.11
CA SER A 15 15.11 -3.77 16.80
C SER A 15 14.11 -4.87 16.39
N GLN A 16 14.37 -6.13 16.74
CA GLN A 16 13.42 -7.24 16.53
C GLN A 16 12.28 -7.23 17.56
N GLU A 17 12.51 -6.67 18.76
CA GLU A 17 11.52 -6.57 19.83
C GLU A 17 10.63 -5.33 19.67
N LEU A 18 11.16 -4.25 19.09
CA LEU A 18 10.39 -3.09 18.63
C LEU A 18 9.52 -3.43 17.41
N SER A 19 9.98 -4.31 16.50
CA SER A 19 9.14 -4.78 15.38
C SER A 19 8.04 -5.75 15.82
N LYS A 20 8.23 -6.47 16.94
CA LYS A 20 7.16 -7.21 17.64
C LYS A 20 6.21 -6.30 18.44
N ARG A 21 6.63 -5.11 18.84
CA ARG A 21 5.85 -4.14 19.66
C ARG A 21 5.07 -3.13 18.82
N ARG A 22 4.12 -3.61 18.01
CA ARG A 22 2.75 -3.04 17.92
C ARG A 22 1.85 -3.96 17.09
N GLN A 23 1.77 -5.24 17.42
CA GLN A 23 0.53 -5.94 17.13
C GLN A 23 -0.54 -5.25 17.98
N LEU A 24 -1.29 -4.34 17.38
CA LEU A 24 -2.56 -3.89 17.93
C LEU A 24 -3.37 -5.17 18.14
N THR A 25 -3.42 -5.65 19.39
CA THR A 25 -4.38 -6.67 19.80
C THR A 25 -5.74 -6.01 19.82
N LEU A 26 -6.27 -5.80 18.62
CA LEU A 26 -7.65 -5.38 18.40
C LEU A 26 -8.54 -6.50 18.90
N SER A 27 -9.54 -6.15 19.71
CA SER A 27 -10.66 -7.03 20.01
C SER A 27 -11.35 -7.48 18.72
N GLN A 28 -12.10 -8.58 18.77
CA GLN A 28 -12.83 -9.06 17.60
C GLN A 28 -13.86 -8.04 17.08
N GLU A 29 -14.43 -7.24 17.98
CA GLU A 29 -15.34 -6.14 17.63
C GLU A 29 -14.61 -5.03 16.86
N GLU A 30 -13.48 -4.55 17.38
CA GLU A 30 -12.67 -3.52 16.70
C GLU A 30 -12.19 -4.00 15.32
N ARG A 31 -11.71 -5.25 15.23
CA ARG A 31 -11.29 -5.85 13.95
C ARG A 31 -12.44 -5.85 12.94
N SER A 32 -13.62 -6.28 13.36
CA SER A 32 -14.80 -6.37 12.49
C SER A 32 -15.24 -5.00 12.00
N THR A 33 -15.22 -4.00 12.87
CA THR A 33 -15.55 -2.61 12.53
C THR A 33 -14.56 -2.02 11.53
N ILE A 34 -13.25 -2.20 11.76
CA ILE A 34 -12.22 -1.73 10.83
C ILE A 34 -12.36 -2.43 9.47
N LEU A 35 -12.56 -3.75 9.45
CA LEU A 35 -12.73 -4.50 8.20
C LEU A 35 -13.91 -3.99 7.37
N LYS A 36 -15.07 -3.76 8.00
CA LYS A 36 -16.24 -3.19 7.32
C LYS A 36 -15.94 -1.81 6.74
N GLY A 37 -15.33 -0.92 7.52
CA GLY A 37 -14.98 0.42 7.04
C GLY A 37 -13.98 0.41 5.87
N ARG A 38 -12.97 -0.48 5.90
CA ARG A 38 -12.02 -0.63 4.77
C ARG A 38 -12.69 -1.22 3.54
N TYR A 39 -13.59 -2.20 3.72
CA TYR A 39 -14.36 -2.78 2.63
C TYR A 39 -15.26 -1.72 1.97
N GLU A 40 -16.02 -0.95 2.75
CA GLU A 40 -16.86 0.14 2.26
C GLU A 40 -16.03 1.18 1.50
N SER A 41 -14.89 1.60 2.08
CA SER A 41 -13.96 2.52 1.42
C SER A 41 -13.45 1.99 0.06
N LEU A 42 -13.15 0.69 -0.03
CA LEU A 42 -12.75 0.04 -1.28
C LEU A 42 -13.88 0.00 -2.32
N GLN A 43 -15.15 -0.07 -1.92
CA GLN A 43 -16.27 -0.08 -2.87
C GLN A 43 -16.56 1.31 -3.48
N ILE A 44 -16.06 2.40 -2.89
CA ILE A 44 -16.23 3.74 -3.43
C ILE A 44 -15.33 3.90 -4.66
N GLU A 45 -15.91 3.98 -5.85
CA GLU A 45 -15.16 4.30 -7.06
C GLU A 45 -14.99 5.82 -7.22
N ASN A 46 -13.87 6.22 -7.81
CA ASN A 46 -13.57 7.61 -8.18
C ASN A 46 -13.42 7.71 -9.70
N ASP A 47 -13.89 8.83 -10.26
CA ASP A 47 -13.78 9.16 -11.68
C ASP A 47 -12.47 9.89 -11.97
N PHE A 48 -11.38 9.12 -11.95
CA PHE A 48 -10.06 9.65 -12.26
C PHE A 48 -9.90 10.00 -13.74
N LYS A 49 -9.03 10.98 -14.02
CA LYS A 49 -8.55 11.32 -15.37
C LYS A 49 -7.02 11.53 -15.35
N PRO A 50 -6.35 11.36 -16.51
CA PRO A 50 -4.92 11.68 -16.62
C PRO A 50 -4.59 13.07 -16.08
N GLY A 51 -3.51 13.16 -15.31
CA GLY A 51 -3.05 14.38 -14.65
C GLY A 51 -3.61 14.60 -13.23
N ASP A 52 -4.61 13.84 -12.78
CA ASP A 52 -5.07 13.94 -11.40
C ASP A 52 -3.99 13.48 -10.41
N LEU A 53 -3.83 14.22 -9.31
CA LEU A 53 -3.04 13.77 -8.17
C LEU A 53 -3.90 12.90 -7.26
N VAL A 54 -3.36 11.74 -6.89
CA VAL A 54 -4.03 10.74 -6.08
C VAL A 54 -3.11 10.24 -4.97
N ARG A 55 -3.71 9.62 -3.96
CA ARG A 55 -3.00 8.89 -2.90
C ARG A 55 -3.78 7.63 -2.53
N TRP A 56 -3.16 6.75 -1.75
CA TRP A 56 -3.89 5.62 -1.16
C TRP A 56 -5.02 6.13 -0.27
N LYS A 57 -6.18 5.48 -0.35
CA LYS A 57 -7.15 5.54 0.73
C LYS A 57 -6.55 4.92 1.98
N SER A 58 -6.81 5.54 3.13
CA SER A 58 -6.28 5.08 4.42
C SER A 58 -6.52 3.58 4.63
N GLY A 59 -5.45 2.84 4.93
CA GLY A 59 -5.49 1.41 5.19
C GLY A 59 -5.72 0.51 3.96
N LEU A 60 -5.69 1.03 2.72
CA LEU A 60 -5.85 0.23 1.49
C LEU A 60 -4.55 0.02 0.68
N LYS A 61 -3.40 0.54 1.15
CA LYS A 61 -2.06 0.32 0.55
C LYS A 61 -1.74 -1.17 0.51
N ASN A 62 -1.38 -1.66 -0.67
CA ASN A 62 -0.92 -3.05 -0.85
C ASN A 62 0.38 -3.18 -1.67
N ARG A 63 0.99 -2.08 -2.12
CA ARG A 63 2.28 -2.06 -2.84
C ARG A 63 3.33 -1.29 -2.06
N LYS A 64 4.59 -1.37 -2.50
CA LYS A 64 5.72 -0.65 -1.87
C LYS A 64 5.62 0.86 -2.12
N LEU A 65 5.43 1.24 -3.38
CA LEU A 65 5.29 2.62 -3.83
C LEU A 65 3.86 2.90 -4.34
N PRO A 66 3.37 4.14 -4.25
CA PRO A 66 3.93 5.21 -3.41
C PRO A 66 3.74 4.87 -1.91
N GLU A 67 4.38 5.59 -0.98
CA GLU A 67 4.03 5.48 0.44
C GLU A 67 2.58 5.93 0.72
N GLU A 68 2.00 5.57 1.86
CA GLU A 68 0.55 5.71 2.12
C GLU A 68 0.01 7.14 1.90
N ASN A 69 0.81 8.16 2.21
CA ASN A 69 0.44 9.57 2.05
C ASN A 69 1.22 10.29 0.94
N GLU A 70 2.02 9.56 0.16
CA GLU A 70 2.74 10.13 -0.97
C GLU A 70 1.82 10.26 -2.18
N ALA A 71 2.03 11.34 -2.93
CA ALA A 71 1.28 11.59 -4.14
C ALA A 71 1.73 10.67 -5.28
N ALA A 72 0.77 10.23 -6.07
CA ALA A 72 0.98 9.68 -7.40
C ALA A 72 0.18 10.48 -8.41
N ILE A 73 0.57 10.43 -9.68
CA ILE A 73 -0.15 11.09 -10.77
C ILE A 73 -0.80 10.06 -11.69
N VAL A 74 -2.04 10.28 -12.07
CA VAL A 74 -2.75 9.41 -13.01
C VAL A 74 -2.15 9.59 -14.40
N ILE A 75 -1.66 8.48 -14.97
CA ILE A 75 -1.13 8.44 -16.35
C ILE A 75 -2.23 7.98 -17.31
N GLU A 76 -2.96 6.93 -16.93
CA GLU A 76 -4.01 6.35 -17.74
C GLU A 76 -5.06 5.66 -16.86
N VAL A 77 -6.32 5.75 -17.26
CA VAL A 77 -7.41 4.93 -16.70
C VAL A 77 -7.82 3.92 -17.77
N LEU A 78 -7.74 2.64 -17.45
CA LEU A 78 -7.97 1.57 -18.42
C LEU A 78 -9.48 1.33 -18.60
N ALA A 79 -9.91 1.20 -19.85
CA ALA A 79 -11.30 0.89 -20.18
C ALA A 79 -11.73 -0.51 -19.71
N GLN A 80 -10.78 -1.44 -19.59
CA GLN A 80 -10.99 -2.79 -19.06
C GLN A 80 -9.83 -3.15 -18.12
N PRO A 81 -10.10 -3.72 -16.94
CA PRO A 81 -9.04 -4.07 -16.01
C PRO A 81 -8.22 -5.26 -16.52
N ILE A 82 -6.91 -5.18 -16.33
CA ILE A 82 -5.98 -6.29 -16.53
C ILE A 82 -5.97 -7.13 -15.25
N LEU A 83 -6.17 -8.44 -15.39
CA LEU A 83 -6.04 -9.37 -14.27
C LEU A 83 -4.61 -9.91 -14.26
N ASP A 84 -3.90 -9.74 -13.14
CA ASP A 84 -2.59 -10.35 -12.96
C ASP A 84 -2.77 -11.87 -12.74
N ILE A 85 -2.45 -12.65 -13.77
CA ILE A 85 -2.59 -14.11 -13.81
C ILE A 85 -1.32 -14.85 -13.38
N GLU A 86 -0.21 -14.15 -13.19
CA GLU A 86 1.10 -14.77 -12.92
C GLU A 86 1.35 -15.01 -11.43
N LYS A 87 0.43 -14.57 -10.55
CA LYS A 87 0.59 -14.66 -9.10
C LYS A 87 0.00 -15.95 -8.54
N ASP A 88 0.63 -16.44 -7.48
CA ASP A 88 0.11 -17.54 -6.68
C ASP A 88 -1.25 -17.17 -6.05
N PRO A 89 -2.24 -18.09 -5.95
CA PRO A 89 -3.54 -17.80 -5.35
C PRO A 89 -3.51 -17.30 -3.90
N GLY A 90 -2.44 -17.55 -3.15
CA GLY A 90 -2.21 -17.00 -1.81
C GLY A 90 -1.68 -15.56 -1.79
N SER A 91 -1.35 -14.98 -2.95
CA SER A 91 -0.88 -13.61 -3.08
C SER A 91 -2.00 -12.59 -3.01
N THR A 92 -1.77 -11.46 -2.34
CA THR A 92 -2.68 -10.31 -2.33
C THR A 92 -2.88 -9.66 -3.71
N TYR A 93 -2.10 -10.08 -4.71
CA TYR A 93 -2.09 -9.57 -6.08
C TYR A 93 -2.77 -10.52 -7.07
N TYR A 94 -3.15 -11.73 -6.63
CA TYR A 94 -3.77 -12.71 -7.50
C TYR A 94 -5.10 -12.19 -8.05
N ARG A 95 -5.22 -12.12 -9.38
CA ARG A 95 -6.41 -11.62 -10.08
C ARG A 95 -6.86 -10.23 -9.61
N GLU A 96 -5.93 -9.41 -9.15
CA GLU A 96 -6.24 -8.02 -8.83
C GLU A 96 -6.68 -7.29 -10.10
N PRO A 97 -7.81 -6.54 -10.10
CA PRO A 97 -8.30 -5.84 -11.28
C PRO A 97 -7.56 -4.53 -11.48
N LEU A 98 -6.40 -4.62 -12.14
CA LEU A 98 -5.55 -3.49 -12.44
C LEU A 98 -6.22 -2.60 -13.49
N SER A 99 -6.68 -1.42 -13.09
CA SER A 99 -7.58 -0.55 -13.85
C SER A 99 -7.07 0.89 -14.00
N ILE A 100 -5.93 1.21 -13.39
CA ILE A 100 -5.28 2.52 -13.51
C ILE A 100 -3.76 2.37 -13.59
N VAL A 101 -3.13 3.23 -14.39
CA VAL A 101 -1.67 3.38 -14.46
C VAL A 101 -1.31 4.67 -13.73
N LEU A 102 -0.44 4.56 -12.72
CA LEU A 102 0.04 5.69 -11.96
C LEU A 102 1.54 5.89 -12.17
N GLY A 103 1.92 7.16 -12.28
CA GLY A 103 3.28 7.63 -12.16
C GLY A 103 3.62 7.91 -10.70
N VAL A 104 4.76 7.37 -10.25
CA VAL A 104 5.29 7.56 -8.90
C VAL A 104 6.77 7.92 -8.96
N LEU A 105 7.27 8.55 -7.91
CA LEU A 105 8.71 8.71 -7.73
C LEU A 105 9.24 7.55 -6.90
N ASP A 106 10.40 7.03 -7.28
CA ASP A 106 11.17 6.16 -6.41
C ASP A 106 12.03 6.98 -5.42
N PRO A 107 12.76 6.33 -4.48
CA PRO A 107 13.58 7.05 -3.51
C PRO A 107 14.71 7.90 -4.11
N ASP A 108 15.15 7.60 -5.33
CA ASP A 108 16.19 8.35 -6.04
C ASP A 108 15.59 9.52 -6.86
N GLY A 109 14.26 9.60 -6.95
CA GLY A 109 13.51 10.64 -7.65
C GLY A 109 13.21 10.28 -9.11
N ASP A 110 13.42 9.04 -9.52
CA ASP A 110 13.11 8.58 -10.87
C ASP A 110 11.60 8.35 -11.04
N PHE A 111 11.08 8.69 -12.22
CA PHE A 111 9.67 8.54 -12.54
C PHE A 111 9.36 7.14 -13.07
N LEU A 112 8.63 6.36 -12.26
CA LEU A 112 8.24 4.99 -12.56
C LEU A 112 6.73 4.88 -12.79
N THR A 113 6.32 3.97 -13.66
CA THR A 113 4.89 3.71 -13.94
C THR A 113 4.50 2.31 -13.51
N PHE A 114 3.40 2.19 -12.76
CA PHE A 114 2.86 0.90 -12.33
C PHE A 114 1.36 0.82 -12.53
N HIS A 115 0.87 -0.41 -12.68
CA HIS A 115 -0.55 -0.73 -12.75
C HIS A 115 -1.10 -0.98 -11.35
N PHE A 116 -2.29 -0.45 -11.08
CA PHE A 116 -2.97 -0.58 -9.79
C PHE A 116 -4.48 -0.81 -9.94
N ASP A 117 -5.12 -1.26 -8.86
CA ASP A 117 -6.58 -1.22 -8.71
C ASP A 117 -7.02 0.20 -8.31
N LYS A 118 -7.75 0.90 -9.20
CA LYS A 118 -8.18 2.28 -8.99
C LYS A 118 -8.97 2.49 -7.70
N ARG A 119 -9.70 1.46 -7.24
CA ARG A 119 -10.57 1.52 -6.06
C ARG A 119 -9.83 1.82 -4.76
N ARG A 120 -8.52 1.55 -4.74
CA ARG A 120 -7.65 1.77 -3.58
C ARG A 120 -7.18 3.22 -3.43
N PHE A 121 -7.46 4.07 -4.41
CA PHE A 121 -6.99 5.45 -4.43
C PHE A 121 -8.12 6.45 -4.24
N GLU A 122 -7.76 7.62 -3.75
CA GLU A 122 -8.61 8.82 -3.66
C GLU A 122 -7.84 10.02 -4.22
N HIS A 123 -8.56 11.07 -4.61
CA HIS A 123 -7.91 12.33 -4.98
C HIS A 123 -7.11 12.89 -3.80
N LEU A 124 -5.93 13.40 -4.11
CA LEU A 124 -5.15 14.14 -3.12
C LEU A 124 -5.92 15.44 -2.78
N PRO A 125 -6.20 15.71 -1.49
CA PRO A 125 -6.81 16.98 -1.09
C PRO A 125 -5.93 18.15 -1.53
N GLN A 126 -6.53 19.19 -2.14
CA GLN A 126 -5.88 20.44 -2.50
C GLN A 126 -6.05 21.49 -1.42
#